data_AF-A0A7X7QG03-F1
#
_entry.id   AF-A0A7X7QG03-F1
#
_cell.length_a   1.000
_cell.length_b   1.000
_cell.length_c   1.000
_cell.angle_alpha   90.00
_cell.angle_beta   90.00
_cell.angle_gamma   90.00
#
_symmetry.space_group_name_H-M   'P 1'
#
loop_
_entity.id
_entity.type
_entity.pdbx_description
1 polymer ?
#
loop_
_entity_poly.entity_id
_entity_poly.type
_entity_poly.pdbx_seq_one_letter_code
_entity_poly.pdbx_strand_id
1 'polypeptide(L)'
;MGENAGWELPEEGSPEEERLAELFGSILGTDGREVLRELRAQGADLGALAASAGMPSDPATLQAMVAQVQRMLAASGDDPVNWGVAHDVARQAAVEGGDPSIGEGRARTATQALAVAELWLDAATDLPPAGGPARAWSRSEWVEATLPTWRILTEPVAASMSSAFAEALRDQLPEGLDPFSGGEGLPGLPGGATGPDVLLRRLGSAVFGLQVGQGAGTLAREVFGGTDIGLPLLAEPGTVLVPANVDAYAEGQSVPPEEVRLFLALREAA
;
A
#
# COMPACT_ATOMS: atom_id res chain seq x y z
N MET A 1 -19.33 -4.56 38.58
CA MET A 1 -17.97 -4.92 39.03
C MET A 1 -17.46 -5.97 38.06
N GLY A 2 -16.84 -5.54 36.96
CA GLY A 2 -16.09 -6.43 36.08
C GLY A 2 -14.63 -6.30 36.48
N GLU A 3 -13.99 -7.40 36.84
CA GLU A 3 -12.58 -7.45 37.19
C GLU A 3 -11.74 -6.93 36.00
N ASN A 4 -10.87 -5.96 36.28
CA ASN A 4 -9.79 -5.58 35.38
C ASN A 4 -8.85 -6.79 35.28
N ALA A 5 -8.92 -7.54 34.18
CA ALA A 5 -7.89 -8.49 33.81
C ALA A 5 -6.65 -7.71 33.35
N GLY A 6 -5.92 -7.15 34.32
CA GLY A 6 -4.60 -6.56 34.11
C GLY A 6 -3.62 -7.66 33.76
N TRP A 7 -2.75 -7.41 32.78
CA TRP A 7 -1.65 -8.30 32.44
C TRP A 7 -0.58 -8.18 33.53
N GLU A 8 -0.77 -8.90 34.63
CA GLU A 8 0.28 -9.07 35.63
C GLU A 8 1.46 -9.81 34.99
N LEU A 9 2.68 -9.38 35.34
CA LEU A 9 3.89 -10.08 34.91
C LEU A 9 3.80 -11.54 35.37
N PRO A 10 3.96 -12.54 34.48
CA PRO A 10 3.82 -13.95 34.82
C PRO A 10 4.69 -14.32 36.01
N GLU A 11 4.25 -15.26 36.85
CA GLU A 11 4.98 -15.65 38.06
C GLU A 11 6.45 -15.98 37.75
N GLU A 12 7.33 -15.60 38.68
CA GLU A 12 8.77 -15.75 38.50
C GLU A 12 9.15 -17.23 38.39
N GLY A 13 9.80 -17.62 37.29
CA GLY A 13 10.11 -19.01 36.94
C GLY A 13 8.98 -19.77 36.24
N SER A 14 7.88 -19.11 35.85
CA SER A 14 6.82 -19.74 35.07
C SER A 14 7.24 -19.95 33.60
N PRO A 15 6.67 -20.95 32.90
CA PRO A 15 6.90 -21.15 31.47
C PRO A 15 6.49 -19.96 30.60
N GLU A 16 5.60 -19.10 31.09
CA GLU A 16 5.15 -17.89 30.41
C GLU A 16 6.15 -16.74 30.58
N GLU A 17 6.73 -16.58 31.76
CA GLU A 17 7.83 -15.63 31.99
C GLU A 17 9.04 -15.99 31.13
N GLU A 18 9.35 -17.27 30.98
CA GLU A 18 10.50 -17.73 30.20
C GLU A 18 10.36 -17.39 28.71
N ARG A 19 9.18 -17.59 28.13
CA ARG A 19 8.88 -17.17 26.75
C ARG A 19 8.91 -15.66 26.58
N LEU A 20 8.41 -14.92 27.58
CA LEU A 20 8.41 -13.46 27.56
C LEU A 20 9.84 -12.91 27.69
N ALA A 21 10.68 -13.53 28.51
CA ALA A 21 12.09 -13.21 28.67
C ALA A 21 12.87 -13.48 27.38
N GLU A 22 12.61 -14.60 26.69
CA GLU A 22 13.17 -14.89 25.37
C GLU A 22 12.76 -13.84 24.34
N LEU A 23 11.49 -13.40 24.37
CA LEU A 23 10.98 -12.39 23.46
C LEU A 23 11.66 -11.03 23.70
N PHE A 24 11.72 -10.56 24.95
CA PHE A 24 12.44 -9.32 25.28
C PHE A 24 13.94 -9.41 24.98
N GLY A 25 14.57 -10.56 25.24
CA GLY A 25 15.98 -10.76 24.93
C GLY A 25 16.26 -10.75 23.43
N SER A 26 15.36 -11.31 22.62
CA SER A 26 15.47 -11.28 21.17
C SER A 26 15.27 -9.87 20.57
N ILE A 27 14.43 -9.04 21.18
CA ILE A 27 14.11 -7.69 20.69
C ILE A 27 15.15 -6.67 21.13
N LEU A 28 15.59 -6.73 22.39
CA LEU A 28 16.45 -5.70 23.01
C LEU A 28 17.94 -6.06 22.98
N GLY A 29 18.28 -7.32 22.65
CA GLY A 29 19.68 -7.80 22.65
C GLY A 29 20.31 -7.85 24.05
N THR A 30 19.50 -7.76 25.10
CA THR A 30 19.90 -7.81 26.51
C THR A 30 19.30 -9.03 27.19
N ASP A 31 19.70 -9.35 28.43
CA ASP A 31 19.06 -10.42 29.18
C ASP A 31 17.60 -10.05 29.50
N GLY A 32 16.65 -10.68 28.82
CA GLY A 32 15.22 -10.41 29.02
C GLY A 32 14.74 -10.76 30.42
N ARG A 33 15.43 -11.64 31.16
CA ARG A 33 15.12 -11.91 32.57
C ARG A 33 15.47 -10.72 33.46
N GLU A 34 16.55 -10.03 33.16
CA GLU A 34 16.94 -8.81 33.86
C GLU A 34 15.90 -7.71 33.63
N VAL A 35 15.48 -7.53 32.38
CA VAL A 35 14.45 -6.55 31.99
C VAL A 35 13.14 -6.81 32.73
N LEU A 36 12.69 -8.07 32.81
CA LEU A 36 11.46 -8.43 33.54
C LEU A 36 11.59 -8.21 35.05
N ARG A 37 12.77 -8.49 35.63
CA ARG A 37 13.05 -8.21 37.05
C ARG A 37 13.03 -6.73 37.35
N GLU A 38 13.60 -5.91 36.47
CA GLU A 38 13.63 -4.45 36.60
C GLU A 38 12.23 -3.85 36.44
N LEU A 39 11.44 -4.34 35.47
CA LEU A 39 10.03 -3.95 35.30
C LEU A 39 9.18 -4.31 36.52
N ARG A 40 9.40 -5.49 37.11
CA ARG A 40 8.75 -5.90 38.35
C ARG A 40 9.17 -5.03 39.53
N ALA A 41 10.45 -4.66 39.63
CA ALA A 41 10.97 -3.77 40.66
C ALA A 41 10.40 -2.35 40.57
N GLN A 42 10.06 -1.91 39.36
CA GLN A 42 9.40 -0.61 39.11
C GLN A 42 7.87 -0.68 39.23
N GLY A 43 7.29 -1.84 39.53
CA GLY A 43 5.84 -2.03 39.64
C GLY A 43 5.11 -1.81 38.32
N ALA A 44 5.79 -2.05 37.19
CA ALA A 44 5.24 -1.80 35.86
C ALA A 44 4.17 -2.84 35.51
N ASP A 45 2.93 -2.40 35.42
CA ASP A 45 1.83 -3.16 34.84
C ASP A 45 1.94 -3.07 33.31
N LEU A 46 2.24 -4.20 32.65
CA LEU A 46 2.35 -4.28 31.20
C LEU A 46 1.03 -3.91 30.51
N GLY A 47 -0.11 -4.18 31.16
CA GLY A 47 -1.43 -3.75 30.71
C GLY A 47 -1.61 -2.23 30.76
N ALA A 48 -1.08 -1.57 31.79
CA ALA A 48 -1.11 -0.11 31.89
C ALA A 48 -0.17 0.55 30.87
N LEU A 49 1.00 -0.04 30.61
CA LEU A 49 1.92 0.39 29.55
C LEU A 49 1.30 0.22 28.16
N ALA A 50 0.69 -0.93 27.88
CA ALA A 50 -0.01 -1.18 26.62
C ALA A 50 -1.19 -0.22 26.41
N ALA A 51 -1.98 0.06 27.46
CA ALA A 51 -3.06 1.04 27.41
C ALA A 51 -2.53 2.46 27.14
N SER A 52 -1.39 2.83 27.72
CA SER A 52 -0.74 4.14 27.47
C SER A 52 -0.18 4.27 26.04
N ALA A 53 0.15 3.15 25.39
CA ALA A 53 0.58 3.06 24.00
C ALA A 53 -0.58 2.92 22.99
N GLY A 54 -1.84 2.91 23.46
CA GLY A 54 -3.03 2.77 22.62
C GLY A 54 -3.28 1.35 22.09
N MET A 55 -2.65 0.34 22.68
CA MET A 55 -2.84 -1.06 22.31
C MET A 55 -4.13 -1.64 22.93
N PRO A 56 -4.89 -2.50 22.21
CA PRO A 56 -6.06 -3.19 22.76
C PRO A 56 -5.68 -4.10 23.95
N SER A 57 -6.52 -4.11 25.00
CA SER A 57 -6.30 -4.91 26.22
C SER A 57 -6.81 -6.35 26.13
N ASP A 58 -7.62 -6.67 25.11
CA ASP A 58 -8.21 -8.00 24.92
C ASP A 58 -7.23 -8.97 24.22
N PRO A 59 -6.88 -10.12 24.85
CA PRO A 59 -5.98 -11.11 24.27
C PRO A 59 -6.44 -11.67 22.92
N ALA A 60 -7.74 -11.84 22.71
CA ALA A 60 -8.28 -12.35 21.45
C ALA A 60 -8.10 -11.32 20.31
N THR A 61 -8.31 -10.04 20.61
CA THR A 61 -8.10 -8.93 19.67
C THR A 61 -6.62 -8.78 19.30
N LEU A 62 -5.70 -8.93 20.25
CA LEU A 62 -4.26 -8.91 19.98
C LEU A 62 -3.83 -10.10 19.09
N GLN A 63 -4.32 -11.31 19.37
CA GLN A 63 -4.04 -12.48 18.52
C GLN A 63 -4.58 -12.29 17.10
N ALA A 64 -5.75 -11.69 16.93
CA ALA A 64 -6.30 -11.36 15.62
C ALA A 64 -5.45 -10.32 14.87
N MET A 65 -4.96 -9.29 15.56
CA MET A 65 -4.03 -8.30 14.99
C MET A 65 -2.70 -8.93 14.57
N VAL A 66 -2.10 -9.76 15.43
CA VAL A 66 -0.85 -10.47 15.11
C VAL A 66 -1.06 -11.41 13.93
N ALA A 67 -2.15 -12.17 13.88
CA ALA A 67 -2.47 -13.03 12.74
C ALA A 67 -2.69 -12.22 11.45
N GLN A 68 -3.27 -11.02 11.53
CA GLN A 68 -3.41 -10.13 10.39
C GLN A 68 -2.04 -9.63 9.88
N VAL A 69 -1.15 -9.21 10.79
CA VAL A 69 0.21 -8.79 10.46
C VAL A 69 1.01 -9.95 9.87
N GLN A 70 0.92 -11.15 10.45
CA GLN A 70 1.57 -12.35 9.92
C GLN A 70 1.06 -12.72 8.53
N ARG A 71 -0.25 -12.67 8.28
CA ARG A 71 -0.80 -12.88 6.93
C ARG A 71 -0.31 -11.83 5.94
N MET A 72 -0.22 -10.57 6.36
CA MET A 72 0.29 -9.50 5.51
C MET A 72 1.79 -9.70 5.19
N LEU A 73 2.59 -10.09 6.18
CA LEU A 73 4.03 -10.41 6.03
C LEU A 73 4.30 -11.69 5.24
N ALA A 74 3.39 -12.67 5.29
CA ALA A 74 3.47 -13.91 4.52
C ALA A 74 2.95 -13.74 3.09
N ALA A 75 1.99 -12.84 2.87
CA ALA A 75 1.53 -12.43 1.55
C ALA A 75 2.49 -11.44 0.86
N SER A 76 3.38 -10.81 1.65
CA SER A 76 4.52 -10.07 1.13
C SER A 76 5.50 -11.06 0.50
N GLY A 77 5.49 -11.17 -0.82
CA GLY A 77 6.57 -11.84 -1.55
C GLY A 77 7.91 -11.12 -1.35
N ASP A 78 8.97 -11.64 -1.95
CA ASP A 78 10.30 -11.00 -1.95
C ASP A 78 10.39 -9.82 -2.96
N ASP A 79 9.25 -9.35 -3.47
CA ASP A 79 9.17 -8.21 -4.38
C ASP A 79 9.56 -6.90 -3.65
N PRO A 80 10.25 -5.96 -4.32
CA PRO A 80 10.61 -4.65 -3.75
C PRO A 80 9.41 -3.81 -3.29
N VAL A 81 8.21 -4.15 -3.78
CA VAL A 81 6.94 -3.51 -3.43
C VAL A 81 5.91 -4.60 -3.14
N ASN A 82 5.17 -4.45 -2.04
CA ASN A 82 4.05 -5.34 -1.76
C ASN A 82 2.83 -4.90 -2.59
N TRP A 83 2.67 -5.50 -3.76
CA TRP A 83 1.59 -5.19 -4.69
C TRP A 83 0.19 -5.58 -4.22
N GLY A 84 0.08 -6.58 -3.32
CA GLY A 84 -1.20 -6.90 -2.70
C GLY A 84 -1.69 -5.75 -1.81
N VAL A 85 -0.80 -5.22 -0.97
CA VAL A 85 -1.08 -4.03 -0.15
C VAL A 85 -1.34 -2.81 -1.03
N ALA A 86 -0.51 -2.58 -2.05
CA ALA A 86 -0.69 -1.45 -2.96
C ALA A 86 -2.05 -1.48 -3.67
N HIS A 87 -2.46 -2.64 -4.16
CA HIS A 87 -3.76 -2.87 -4.76
C HIS A 87 -4.89 -2.55 -3.78
N ASP A 88 -4.91 -3.19 -2.61
CA ASP A 88 -6.02 -3.04 -1.66
C ASP A 88 -6.16 -1.60 -1.18
N VAL A 89 -5.03 -0.92 -0.97
CA VAL A 89 -4.99 0.48 -0.56
C VAL A 89 -5.44 1.42 -1.68
N ALA A 90 -5.01 1.18 -2.93
CA ALA A 90 -5.47 1.96 -4.08
C ALA A 90 -6.97 1.80 -4.27
N ARG A 91 -7.48 0.58 -4.13
CA ARG A 91 -8.91 0.25 -4.20
C ARG A 91 -9.70 0.96 -3.12
N GLN A 92 -9.21 0.92 -1.89
CA GLN A 92 -9.87 1.60 -0.77
C GLN A 92 -9.89 3.12 -0.98
N ALA A 93 -8.76 3.73 -1.37
CA ALA A 93 -8.67 5.16 -1.62
C ALA A 93 -9.52 5.61 -2.81
N ALA A 94 -9.63 4.80 -3.87
CA ALA A 94 -10.43 5.11 -5.05
C ALA A 94 -11.95 5.17 -4.76
N VAL A 95 -12.45 4.37 -3.82
CA VAL A 95 -13.88 4.33 -3.46
C VAL A 95 -14.28 5.33 -2.38
N GLU A 96 -13.33 6.05 -1.80
CA GLU A 96 -13.62 7.13 -0.86
C GLU A 96 -14.46 8.22 -1.55
N GLY A 97 -15.59 8.57 -0.94
CA GLY A 97 -16.57 9.50 -1.54
C GLY A 97 -17.52 8.84 -2.55
N GLY A 98 -17.42 7.53 -2.74
CA GLY A 98 -18.29 6.73 -3.61
C GLY A 98 -17.68 6.46 -4.99
N ASP A 99 -17.95 5.26 -5.49
CA ASP A 99 -17.53 4.83 -6.84
C ASP A 99 -18.63 3.97 -7.47
N PRO A 100 -19.72 4.62 -7.97
CA PRO A 100 -20.84 3.89 -8.54
C PRO A 100 -20.42 3.19 -9.83
N SER A 101 -20.97 1.98 -10.05
CA SER A 101 -20.79 1.28 -11.32
C SER A 101 -21.34 2.11 -12.49
N ILE A 102 -20.69 1.96 -13.64
CA ILE A 102 -21.09 2.70 -14.84
C ILE A 102 -22.20 1.94 -15.56
N GLY A 103 -23.40 2.52 -15.54
CA GLY A 103 -24.51 2.02 -16.36
C GLY A 103 -24.25 2.23 -17.86
N GLU A 104 -24.84 1.37 -18.70
CA GLU A 104 -24.60 1.38 -20.15
C GLU A 104 -24.82 2.74 -20.82
N GLY A 105 -25.83 3.50 -20.39
CA GLY A 105 -26.10 4.82 -20.93
C GLY A 105 -24.93 5.79 -20.75
N ARG A 106 -24.40 5.86 -19.53
CA ARG A 106 -23.25 6.71 -19.19
C ARG A 106 -21.99 6.24 -19.91
N ALA A 107 -21.77 4.93 -19.99
CA ALA A 107 -20.68 4.36 -20.76
C ALA A 107 -20.76 4.76 -22.24
N ARG A 108 -21.94 4.61 -22.87
CA ARG A 108 -22.17 5.01 -24.27
C ARG A 108 -21.94 6.51 -24.49
N THR A 109 -22.42 7.36 -23.60
CA THR A 109 -22.21 8.81 -23.72
C THR A 109 -20.73 9.19 -23.66
N ALA A 110 -19.96 8.58 -22.75
CA ALA A 110 -18.53 8.83 -22.62
C ALA A 110 -17.75 8.34 -23.85
N THR A 111 -18.02 7.12 -24.32
CA THR A 111 -17.32 6.56 -25.49
C THR A 111 -17.71 7.25 -26.80
N GLN A 112 -18.94 7.77 -26.91
CA GLN A 112 -19.35 8.61 -28.04
C GLN A 112 -18.58 9.94 -28.07
N ALA A 113 -18.35 10.57 -26.91
CA ALA A 113 -17.56 11.80 -26.85
C ALA A 113 -16.12 11.57 -27.34
N LEU A 114 -15.50 10.46 -26.94
CA LEU A 114 -14.18 10.03 -27.43
C LEU A 114 -14.18 9.78 -28.95
N ALA A 115 -15.21 9.11 -29.49
CA ALA A 115 -15.31 8.90 -30.93
C ALA A 115 -15.49 10.20 -31.73
N VAL A 116 -16.23 11.17 -31.19
CA VAL A 116 -16.38 12.50 -31.82
C VAL A 116 -15.06 13.27 -31.77
N ALA A 117 -14.34 13.20 -30.64
CA ALA A 117 -13.03 13.84 -30.48
C ALA A 117 -12.01 13.32 -31.50
N GLU A 118 -11.92 11.99 -31.66
CA GLU A 118 -11.09 11.35 -32.69
C GLU A 118 -11.42 11.85 -34.10
N LEU A 119 -12.71 11.91 -34.46
CA LEU A 119 -13.13 12.42 -35.77
C LEU A 119 -12.73 13.88 -36.00
N TRP A 120 -12.74 14.71 -34.95
CA TRP A 120 -12.33 16.11 -35.04
C TRP A 120 -10.81 16.25 -35.16
N LEU A 121 -10.04 15.42 -34.44
CA LEU A 121 -8.58 15.40 -34.51
C LEU A 121 -8.09 14.89 -35.86
N ASP A 122 -8.72 13.87 -36.43
CA ASP A 122 -8.44 13.36 -37.80
C ASP A 122 -8.65 14.45 -38.85
N ALA A 123 -9.70 15.27 -38.71
CA ALA A 123 -9.95 16.37 -39.63
C ALA A 123 -8.99 17.56 -39.45
N ALA A 124 -8.38 17.73 -38.27
CA ALA A 124 -7.59 18.89 -37.90
C ALA A 124 -6.07 18.65 -37.86
N THR A 125 -5.63 17.39 -37.89
CA THR A 125 -4.23 16.99 -37.73
C THR A 125 -3.86 15.88 -38.70
N ASP A 126 -2.56 15.75 -39.02
CA ASP A 126 -2.03 14.61 -39.79
C ASP A 126 -1.54 13.46 -38.87
N LEU A 127 -1.85 13.51 -37.57
CA LEU A 127 -1.45 12.49 -36.60
C LEU A 127 -2.33 11.24 -36.76
N PRO A 128 -1.78 10.03 -36.53
CA PRO A 128 -2.61 8.84 -36.48
C PRO A 128 -3.58 8.90 -35.29
N PRO A 129 -4.74 8.25 -35.37
CA PRO A 129 -5.67 8.15 -34.25
C PRO A 129 -5.01 7.43 -33.07
N ALA A 130 -5.49 7.67 -31.84
CA ALA A 130 -4.91 7.09 -30.62
C ALA A 130 -4.91 5.54 -30.67
N GLY A 131 -5.86 4.96 -31.41
CA GLY A 131 -5.97 3.53 -31.63
C GLY A 131 -6.51 2.77 -30.43
N GLY A 132 -6.91 1.52 -30.64
CA GLY A 132 -7.56 0.72 -29.61
C GLY A 132 -9.00 1.17 -29.29
N PRO A 133 -9.63 0.62 -28.24
CA PRO A 133 -11.03 0.89 -27.95
C PRO A 133 -11.21 2.09 -27.01
N ALA A 134 -12.29 2.84 -27.24
CA ALA A 134 -12.78 3.87 -26.32
C ALA A 134 -13.52 3.22 -25.14
N ARG A 135 -13.12 3.58 -23.92
CA ARG A 135 -13.68 3.00 -22.68
C ARG A 135 -14.21 4.09 -21.73
N ALA A 136 -15.09 3.66 -20.84
CA ALA A 136 -15.52 4.44 -19.70
C ALA A 136 -15.26 3.59 -18.45
N TRP A 137 -14.52 4.14 -17.49
CA TRP A 137 -14.13 3.42 -16.27
C TRP A 137 -14.61 4.13 -15.01
N SER A 138 -15.02 3.35 -14.01
CA SER A 138 -15.10 3.84 -12.66
C SER A 138 -13.69 4.09 -12.10
N ARG A 139 -13.59 4.75 -10.94
CA ARG A 139 -12.29 5.02 -10.31
C ARG A 139 -11.58 3.71 -9.95
N SER A 140 -12.37 2.75 -9.47
CA SER A 140 -11.97 1.37 -9.26
C SER A 140 -11.42 0.71 -10.51
N GLU A 141 -12.15 0.75 -11.63
CA GLU A 141 -11.72 0.14 -12.89
C GLU A 141 -10.44 0.80 -13.42
N TRP A 142 -10.29 2.12 -13.22
CA TRP A 142 -9.05 2.83 -13.55
C TRP A 142 -7.86 2.34 -12.73
N VAL A 143 -8.03 2.10 -11.42
CA VAL A 143 -6.98 1.49 -10.58
C VAL A 143 -6.60 0.12 -11.13
N GLU A 144 -7.57 -0.77 -11.34
CA GLU A 144 -7.31 -2.13 -11.85
C GLU A 144 -6.53 -2.13 -13.17
N ALA A 145 -6.95 -1.25 -14.09
CA ALA A 145 -6.38 -1.20 -15.43
C ALA A 145 -4.97 -0.58 -15.47
N THR A 146 -4.63 0.30 -14.53
CA THR A 146 -3.36 1.04 -14.54
C THR A 146 -2.31 0.46 -13.58
N LEU A 147 -2.72 -0.28 -12.55
CA LEU A 147 -1.80 -0.82 -11.54
C LEU A 147 -0.68 -1.70 -12.11
N PRO A 148 -0.89 -2.53 -13.16
CA PRO A 148 0.19 -3.26 -13.81
C PRO A 148 1.30 -2.35 -14.36
N THR A 149 0.94 -1.17 -14.89
CA THR A 149 1.92 -0.21 -15.40
C THR A 149 2.60 0.56 -14.28
N TRP A 150 1.88 0.92 -13.21
CA TRP A 150 2.48 1.46 -11.99
C TRP A 150 3.57 0.53 -11.44
N ARG A 151 3.38 -0.79 -11.56
CA ARG A 151 4.38 -1.78 -11.20
C ARG A 151 5.66 -1.66 -12.01
N ILE A 152 5.53 -1.62 -13.33
CA ILE A 152 6.68 -1.45 -14.24
C ILE A 152 7.43 -0.14 -13.94
N LEU A 153 6.71 0.94 -13.70
CA LEU A 153 7.31 2.27 -13.50
C LEU A 153 7.98 2.44 -12.13
N THR A 154 7.43 1.83 -11.08
CA THR A 154 7.88 2.09 -9.70
C THR A 154 8.80 1.01 -9.13
N GLU A 155 8.77 -0.23 -9.63
CA GLU A 155 9.65 -1.31 -9.15
C GLU A 155 11.15 -0.98 -9.22
N PRO A 156 11.69 -0.41 -10.31
CA PRO A 156 13.11 -0.07 -10.38
C PRO A 156 13.53 0.96 -9.32
N VAL A 157 12.63 1.91 -9.01
CA VAL A 157 12.85 2.93 -7.99
C VAL A 157 12.84 2.29 -6.60
N ALA A 158 11.84 1.45 -6.30
CA ALA A 158 11.73 0.74 -5.04
C ALA A 158 12.95 -0.17 -4.78
N ALA A 159 13.41 -0.91 -5.80
CA ALA A 159 14.59 -1.76 -5.71
C ALA A 159 15.87 -0.94 -5.44
N SER A 160 16.02 0.19 -6.11
CA SER A 160 17.17 1.09 -5.93
C SER A 160 17.19 1.69 -4.53
N MET A 161 16.04 2.18 -4.05
CA MET A 161 15.90 2.73 -2.70
C MET A 161 16.15 1.67 -1.61
N SER A 162 15.63 0.45 -1.80
CA SER A 162 15.84 -0.65 -0.85
C SER A 162 17.32 -1.03 -0.76
N SER A 163 18.02 -1.04 -1.90
CA SER A 163 19.46 -1.33 -1.96
C SER A 163 20.26 -0.23 -1.25
N ALA A 164 19.97 1.05 -1.53
CA ALA A 164 20.61 2.19 -0.89
C ALA A 164 20.38 2.23 0.63
N PHE A 165 19.17 1.89 1.08
CA PHE A 165 18.86 1.82 2.51
C PHE A 165 19.63 0.69 3.20
N ALA A 166 19.71 -0.49 2.56
CA ALA A 166 20.48 -1.61 3.09
C ALA A 166 21.98 -1.29 3.18
N GLU A 167 22.53 -0.59 2.19
CA GLU A 167 23.92 -0.12 2.19
C GLU A 167 24.18 0.90 3.31
N ALA A 168 23.33 1.93 3.42
CA ALA A 168 23.45 2.93 4.47
C ALA A 168 23.35 2.35 5.89
N LEU A 169 22.52 1.31 6.09
CA LEU A 169 22.39 0.65 7.38
C LEU A 169 23.63 -0.19 7.72
N ARG A 170 24.26 -0.84 6.73
CA ARG A 170 25.55 -1.54 6.92
C ARG A 170 26.64 -0.58 7.35
N ASP A 171 26.72 0.59 6.72
CA ASP A 171 27.73 1.61 7.04
C ASP A 171 27.60 2.19 8.46
N GLN A 172 26.41 2.10 9.06
CA GLN A 172 26.16 2.59 10.42
C GLN A 172 26.38 1.53 11.51
N LEU A 173 26.59 0.27 11.14
CA LEU A 173 26.81 -0.79 12.12
C LEU A 173 28.29 -0.85 12.56
N PRO A 174 28.56 -1.08 13.86
CA PRO A 174 29.93 -1.24 14.34
C PRO A 174 30.66 -2.38 13.63
N GLU A 175 31.93 -2.17 13.25
CA GLU A 175 32.77 -3.24 12.68
C GLU A 175 32.74 -4.49 13.59
N GLY A 176 32.27 -5.62 13.06
CA GLY A 176 32.19 -6.90 13.77
C GLY A 176 30.80 -7.30 14.28
N LEU A 177 29.83 -6.38 14.25
CA LEU A 177 28.41 -6.71 14.33
C LEU A 177 27.81 -6.49 12.95
N ASP A 178 27.92 -7.50 12.08
CA ASP A 178 27.18 -7.51 10.83
C ASP A 178 25.95 -8.42 11.00
N PRO A 179 24.75 -7.85 11.30
CA PRO A 179 23.49 -8.59 11.30
C PRO A 179 23.16 -9.17 9.92
N PHE A 180 23.92 -8.80 8.89
CA PHE A 180 23.79 -9.22 7.49
C PHE A 180 24.84 -10.27 7.07
N SER A 181 25.90 -10.53 7.85
CA SER A 181 26.87 -11.61 7.57
C SER A 181 26.58 -12.92 8.31
N GLY A 182 25.61 -12.91 9.23
CA GLY A 182 25.26 -14.06 10.05
C GLY A 182 24.41 -15.08 9.30
N GLY A 183 25.05 -16.01 8.59
CA GLY A 183 24.44 -17.26 8.12
C GLY A 183 24.02 -18.24 9.24
N GLU A 184 24.03 -17.81 10.49
CA GLU A 184 23.49 -18.58 11.62
C GLU A 184 22.16 -17.97 12.01
N GLY A 185 21.09 -18.52 11.44
CA GLY A 185 19.74 -18.28 11.95
C GLY A 185 19.68 -18.58 13.45
N LEU A 186 18.77 -17.88 14.14
CA LEU A 186 18.39 -18.18 15.53
C LEU A 186 18.32 -19.71 15.75
N PRO A 187 19.06 -20.27 16.72
CA PRO A 187 19.06 -21.71 16.96
C PRO A 187 17.63 -22.19 17.25
N GLY A 188 17.08 -23.06 16.40
CA GLY A 188 15.77 -23.69 16.60
C GLY A 188 14.69 -23.38 15.56
N LEU A 189 14.94 -22.48 14.60
CA LEU A 189 14.00 -22.19 13.51
C LEU A 189 14.50 -22.79 12.18
N PRO A 190 13.80 -23.78 11.60
CA PRO A 190 14.21 -24.36 10.32
C PRO A 190 13.93 -23.39 9.16
N GLY A 191 14.99 -22.87 8.54
CA GLY A 191 14.94 -22.08 7.30
C GLY A 191 15.69 -20.74 7.42
N GLY A 192 16.89 -20.67 6.84
CA GLY A 192 17.83 -19.54 6.95
C GLY A 192 17.42 -18.25 6.21
N ALA A 193 16.26 -17.68 6.52
CA ALA A 193 15.78 -16.42 5.93
C ALA A 193 14.94 -15.58 6.92
N THR A 194 15.27 -15.64 8.22
CA THR A 194 14.56 -14.93 9.30
C THR A 194 15.45 -13.92 10.02
N GLY A 195 16.47 -13.40 9.34
CA GLY A 195 17.28 -12.33 9.89
C GLY A 195 16.52 -10.98 9.93
N PRO A 196 17.00 -10.02 10.73
CA PRO A 196 16.46 -8.66 10.80
C PRO A 196 16.44 -7.96 9.43
N ASP A 197 17.31 -8.38 8.51
CA ASP A 197 17.42 -7.92 7.14
C ASP A 197 16.21 -8.28 6.25
N VAL A 198 15.66 -9.48 6.41
CA VAL A 198 14.47 -9.92 5.69
C VAL A 198 13.25 -9.19 6.23
N LEU A 199 13.17 -9.00 7.55
CA LEU A 199 12.10 -8.22 8.17
C LEU A 199 12.12 -6.76 7.73
N LEU A 200 13.28 -6.10 7.74
CA LEU A 200 13.42 -4.72 7.27
C LEU A 200 13.06 -4.57 5.79
N ARG A 201 13.49 -5.51 4.94
CA ARG A 201 13.13 -5.51 3.51
C ARG A 201 11.64 -5.69 3.30
N ARG A 202 10.99 -6.62 4.02
CA ARG A 202 9.53 -6.82 3.96
C ARG A 202 8.75 -5.60 4.46
N LEU A 203 9.20 -4.97 5.54
CA LEU A 203 8.62 -3.72 6.04
C LEU A 203 8.77 -2.59 5.01
N GLY A 204 9.95 -2.44 4.41
CA GLY A 204 10.18 -1.46 3.35
C GLY A 204 9.27 -1.68 2.14
N SER A 205 9.17 -2.92 1.67
CA SER A 205 8.27 -3.33 0.59
C SER A 205 6.80 -3.03 0.89
N ALA A 206 6.36 -3.26 2.13
CA ALA A 206 5.00 -2.92 2.57
C ALA A 206 4.75 -1.41 2.60
N VAL A 207 5.68 -0.61 3.14
CA VAL A 207 5.55 0.86 3.18
C VAL A 207 5.52 1.45 1.77
N PHE A 208 6.37 0.96 0.87
CA PHE A 208 6.36 1.40 -0.52
C PHE A 208 5.03 1.02 -1.20
N GLY A 209 4.52 -0.18 -0.93
CA GLY A 209 3.19 -0.61 -1.38
C GLY A 209 2.09 0.32 -0.91
N LEU A 210 2.08 0.72 0.37
CA LEU A 210 1.14 1.70 0.91
C LEU A 210 1.21 3.04 0.16
N GLN A 211 2.41 3.57 -0.10
CA GLN A 211 2.60 4.85 -0.77
C GLN A 211 2.13 4.82 -2.23
N VAL A 212 2.53 3.79 -2.97
CA VAL A 212 2.09 3.60 -4.37
C VAL A 212 0.58 3.43 -4.43
N GLY A 213 0.03 2.60 -3.53
CA GLY A 213 -1.41 2.38 -3.45
C GLY A 213 -2.18 3.67 -3.18
N GLN A 214 -1.78 4.43 -2.16
CA GLN A 214 -2.40 5.73 -1.84
C GLN A 214 -2.32 6.72 -3.01
N GLY A 215 -1.15 6.79 -3.66
CA GLY A 215 -0.96 7.65 -4.83
C GLY A 215 -1.88 7.27 -5.98
N ALA A 216 -1.89 6.00 -6.38
CA ALA A 216 -2.73 5.51 -7.48
C ALA A 216 -4.23 5.67 -7.18
N GLY A 217 -4.68 5.33 -5.97
CA GLY A 217 -6.09 5.47 -5.58
C GLY A 217 -6.53 6.94 -5.44
N THR A 218 -5.64 7.83 -4.99
CA THR A 218 -5.92 9.27 -4.97
C THR A 218 -6.01 9.82 -6.39
N LEU A 219 -5.06 9.47 -7.26
CA LEU A 219 -5.09 9.87 -8.67
C LEU A 219 -6.35 9.39 -9.37
N ALA A 220 -6.82 8.18 -9.11
CA ALA A 220 -8.05 7.66 -9.68
C ALA A 220 -9.28 8.56 -9.44
N ARG A 221 -9.28 9.38 -8.39
CA ARG A 221 -10.35 10.34 -8.08
C ARG A 221 -10.20 11.70 -8.77
N GLU A 222 -9.00 12.02 -9.25
CA GLU A 222 -8.64 13.32 -9.82
C GLU A 222 -8.53 13.27 -11.36
N VAL A 223 -8.11 12.12 -11.91
CA VAL A 223 -7.91 11.96 -13.36
C VAL A 223 -9.23 11.88 -14.12
N PHE A 224 -9.25 12.41 -15.33
CA PHE A 224 -10.36 12.32 -16.26
C PHE A 224 -10.24 11.13 -17.21
N GLY A 225 -9.03 10.61 -17.43
CA GLY A 225 -8.70 9.57 -18.40
C GLY A 225 -7.37 8.86 -18.11
N GLY A 226 -6.75 8.29 -19.15
CA GLY A 226 -5.51 7.51 -19.03
C GLY A 226 -4.24 8.37 -19.14
N THR A 227 -4.36 9.59 -19.68
CA THR A 227 -3.22 10.40 -20.11
C THR A 227 -2.95 11.63 -19.23
N ASP A 228 -3.81 11.95 -18.25
CA ASP A 228 -3.77 13.22 -17.50
C ASP A 228 -2.45 13.50 -16.77
N ILE A 229 -1.76 12.45 -16.34
CA ILE A 229 -0.50 12.57 -15.59
C ILE A 229 0.75 12.54 -16.48
N GLY A 230 0.59 12.47 -17.81
CA GLY A 230 1.69 12.45 -18.77
C GLY A 230 2.51 11.15 -18.79
N LEU A 231 2.01 10.07 -18.17
CA LEU A 231 2.60 8.74 -18.20
C LEU A 231 1.68 7.79 -18.96
N PRO A 232 2.22 6.89 -19.81
CA PRO A 232 1.41 5.94 -20.57
C PRO A 232 0.96 4.80 -19.65
N LEU A 233 -0.07 5.03 -18.83
CA LEU A 233 -0.51 4.06 -17.82
C LEU A 233 -1.31 2.88 -18.39
N LEU A 234 -1.83 3.01 -19.61
CA LEU A 234 -2.55 1.94 -20.28
C LEU A 234 -1.58 0.91 -20.88
N ALA A 235 -1.79 -0.36 -20.57
CA ALA A 235 -0.94 -1.45 -21.09
C ALA A 235 -1.09 -1.65 -22.61
N GLU A 236 -2.25 -1.29 -23.16
CA GLU A 236 -2.55 -1.33 -24.59
C GLU A 236 -3.07 0.03 -25.06
N PRO A 237 -2.89 0.38 -26.34
CA PRO A 237 -3.48 1.59 -26.91
C PRO A 237 -4.99 1.66 -26.65
N GLY A 238 -5.48 2.87 -26.38
CA GLY A 238 -6.87 3.14 -26.11
C GLY A 238 -7.06 4.50 -25.46
N THR A 239 -8.30 4.95 -25.44
CA THR A 239 -8.71 6.17 -24.76
C THR A 239 -9.72 5.83 -23.69
N VAL A 240 -9.66 6.50 -22.55
CA VAL A 240 -10.62 6.29 -21.47
C VAL A 240 -11.10 7.59 -20.88
N LEU A 241 -12.37 7.62 -20.47
CA LEU A 241 -12.87 8.63 -19.56
C LEU A 241 -13.29 8.00 -18.22
N VAL A 242 -13.13 8.76 -17.14
CA VAL A 242 -13.65 8.46 -15.80
C VAL A 242 -14.88 9.36 -15.57
N PRO A 243 -16.10 8.91 -15.93
CA PRO A 243 -17.24 9.83 -16.05
C PRO A 243 -17.65 10.49 -14.73
N ALA A 244 -17.45 9.82 -13.60
CA ALA A 244 -17.73 10.40 -12.28
C ALA A 244 -16.87 11.65 -12.01
N ASN A 245 -15.59 11.63 -12.43
CA ASN A 245 -14.68 12.76 -12.25
C ASN A 245 -14.98 13.87 -13.26
N VAL A 246 -15.35 13.50 -14.49
CA VAL A 246 -15.80 14.46 -15.52
C VAL A 246 -17.06 15.18 -15.06
N ASP A 247 -18.08 14.46 -14.56
CA ASP A 247 -19.33 15.03 -14.08
C ASP A 247 -19.06 15.97 -12.89
N ALA A 248 -18.24 15.54 -11.92
CA ALA A 248 -17.85 16.37 -10.77
C ALA A 248 -17.07 17.65 -11.18
N TYR A 249 -16.21 17.57 -12.19
CA TYR A 249 -15.49 18.74 -12.70
C TYR A 249 -16.36 19.70 -13.51
N ALA A 250 -17.41 19.18 -14.16
CA ALA A 250 -18.40 20.00 -14.86
C ALA A 250 -19.34 20.74 -13.90
N GLU A 251 -19.55 20.23 -12.68
CA GLU A 251 -20.37 20.90 -11.67
C GLU A 251 -19.81 22.29 -11.32
N GLY A 252 -20.69 23.30 -11.35
CA GLY A 252 -20.32 24.68 -11.03
C GLY A 252 -19.63 25.45 -12.16
N GLN A 253 -19.35 24.81 -13.30
CA GLN A 253 -18.80 25.49 -14.47
C GLN A 253 -19.89 26.29 -15.21
N SER A 254 -19.49 27.38 -15.86
CA SER A 254 -20.38 28.21 -16.67
C SER A 254 -20.66 27.65 -18.07
N VAL A 255 -20.14 26.46 -18.38
CA VAL A 255 -20.26 25.78 -19.66
C VAL A 255 -21.09 24.50 -19.52
N PRO A 256 -21.83 24.06 -20.56
CA PRO A 256 -22.61 22.84 -20.51
C PRO A 256 -21.74 21.60 -20.20
N PRO A 257 -22.22 20.64 -19.37
CA PRO A 257 -21.45 19.43 -19.04
C PRO A 257 -21.03 18.61 -20.25
N GLU A 258 -21.83 18.62 -21.32
CA GLU A 258 -21.52 17.95 -22.58
C GLU A 258 -20.28 18.56 -23.27
N GLU A 259 -20.12 19.88 -23.22
CA GLU A 259 -18.95 20.57 -23.80
C GLU A 259 -17.70 20.31 -22.98
N VAL A 260 -17.80 20.29 -21.64
CA VAL A 260 -16.70 19.90 -20.74
C VAL A 260 -16.23 18.48 -21.05
N ARG A 261 -17.16 17.54 -21.16
CA ARG A 261 -16.85 16.14 -21.50
C ARG A 261 -16.16 16.03 -22.85
N LEU A 262 -16.64 16.76 -23.86
CA LEU A 262 -16.07 16.73 -25.20
C LEU A 262 -14.67 17.34 -25.25
N PHE A 263 -14.43 18.42 -24.49
CA PHE A 263 -13.10 18.98 -24.30
C PHE A 263 -12.13 17.99 -23.65
N LEU A 264 -12.56 17.31 -22.59
CA LEU A 264 -11.73 16.29 -21.93
C LEU A 264 -11.49 15.07 -22.83
N ALA A 265 -12.49 14.66 -23.62
CA ALA A 265 -12.35 13.63 -24.63
C ALA A 265 -11.31 13.99 -25.71
N LEU A 266 -11.30 15.26 -26.16
CA LEU A 266 -10.28 15.77 -27.09
C LEU A 266 -8.88 15.72 -26.48
N ARG A 267 -8.74 16.08 -25.19
CA ARG A 267 -7.45 16.01 -24.49
C ARG A 267 -6.93 14.59 -24.31
N GLU A 268 -7.82 13.63 -24.08
CA GLU A 268 -7.45 12.22 -23.93
C GLU A 268 -7.05 11.57 -25.27
N ALA A 269 -7.68 11.99 -26.37
CA ALA A 269 -7.42 11.43 -27.70
C ALA A 269 -6.23 12.08 -28.44
N ALA A 270 -5.78 13.26 -28.01
CA ALA A 270 -4.68 14.01 -28.62
C ALA A 270 -3.30 13.64 -28.04
#